data_AF-A0A388LKX9-F1
#
_entry.id   AF-A0A388LKX9-F1
#
_cell.length_a   1.000
_cell.length_b   1.000
_cell.length_c   1.000
_cell.angle_alpha   90.00
_cell.angle_beta   90.00
_cell.angle_gamma   90.00
#
_symmetry.space_group_name_H-M   'P 1'
#
loop_
_entity.id
_entity.type
_entity.pdbx_description
1 polymer ?
#
loop_
_entity_poly.entity_id
_entity_poly.type
_entity_poly.pdbx_seq_one_letter_code
_entity_poly.pdbx_strand_id
1 'polypeptide(L)'
;MTGGAGSRSGGGSGGAQLNPLFEKEMAKLRQGNIVWNFFTAGQYVGDQSKMHGDRKLRCNLCGHLFQGGSSKAARHFTQSKFCKAGGMRVLAEVWNDIDYKFVPSTAQRVHRWMADKGIRYTRAPAGGQRQRMDDAERDDIQDALDEEEGREGGAREGAVADEANEVVGEPNVPVEEVVMTSRGVGRAGPATRAPRAEVERARREKRTVGQVGVEVLGTGREKRARQTTIEEMYAREKLAEFIDAWLQWIYVKKLPFNAFRGPEFQRVRQAAERVPRSIQFRFPSYRVTAGAIIPSQRAKVATMVSKVRATFRHSGATILSDGRKSRSGKPLVNFLAGGANGTLLYATIARDGSFRDTADVVYRRWRAIILSFPPKHVIGFSTDYACNYTAAARRFATDPEPDFRRITWLPCSTHVCNLMLSDITTRVVWVKETIIRARALVRFIISHGAAHTLFRKVGPHVQLVEPVETRFASVFLMLTCLKGRRDALESMLHGDAWARIPWDRDHVSQAKWVQKQIRDGEFWQRVHYDILVMSPVHQLLRRMDRGGMMMSVIYE
;
A
#
# COMPACT_ATOMS: atom_id res chain seq x y z
N MET A 1 -26.21 29.49 63.07
CA MET A 1 -26.04 28.03 62.93
C MET A 1 -26.38 27.63 61.51
N THR A 2 -25.44 26.90 60.88
CA THR A 2 -25.59 26.01 59.70
C THR A 2 -26.35 26.51 58.47
N GLY A 3 -25.61 27.03 57.48
CA GLY A 3 -26.06 27.18 56.10
C GLY A 3 -25.48 26.07 55.22
N GLY A 4 -26.33 25.20 54.70
CA GLY A 4 -26.05 24.34 53.56
C GLY A 4 -26.78 24.89 52.33
N ALA A 5 -26.05 25.12 51.24
CA ALA A 5 -26.62 25.57 49.97
C ALA A 5 -26.11 24.67 48.84
N GLY A 6 -27.03 23.94 48.22
CA GLY A 6 -26.83 23.44 46.87
C GLY A 6 -26.98 24.59 45.88
N SER A 7 -26.23 24.54 44.79
CA SER A 7 -26.47 25.43 43.64
C SER A 7 -26.17 24.69 42.33
N ARG A 8 -27.18 24.67 41.47
CA ARG A 8 -27.03 24.56 40.02
C ARG A 8 -27.06 25.98 39.47
N SER A 9 -26.00 26.41 38.81
CA SER A 9 -26.03 27.23 37.59
C SER A 9 -24.61 27.62 37.16
N GLY A 10 -24.40 27.72 35.86
CA GLY A 10 -23.29 28.48 35.30
C GLY A 10 -22.11 27.67 34.78
N GLY A 11 -22.24 27.13 33.57
CA GLY A 11 -21.08 26.90 32.71
C GLY A 11 -20.40 28.23 32.40
N GLY A 12 -19.09 28.30 32.63
CA GLY A 12 -18.24 29.45 32.33
C GLY A 12 -16.89 28.96 31.83
N SER A 13 -16.57 29.30 30.59
CA SER A 13 -15.27 29.10 29.94
C SER A 13 -14.15 29.76 30.78
N GLY A 14 -13.12 29.00 31.15
CA GLY A 14 -11.91 29.52 31.81
C GLY A 14 -10.66 29.19 30.98
N GLY A 15 -10.14 30.18 30.26
CA GLY A 15 -8.98 30.06 29.38
C GLY A 15 -7.71 29.58 30.10
N ALA A 16 -7.01 28.62 29.50
CA ALA A 16 -5.71 28.15 29.98
C ALA A 16 -4.59 29.12 29.56
N GLN A 17 -4.51 30.29 30.20
CA GLN A 17 -3.43 31.24 29.95
C GLN A 17 -2.14 30.80 30.67
N LEU A 18 -1.03 30.71 29.93
CA LEU A 18 0.32 30.47 30.44
C LEU A 18 1.01 31.82 30.61
N ASN A 19 1.54 32.11 31.80
CA ASN A 19 2.33 33.30 32.08
C ASN A 19 3.82 32.92 31.94
N PRO A 20 4.52 33.32 30.86
CA PRO A 20 5.91 32.96 30.64
C PRO A 20 6.83 33.52 31.71
N LEU A 21 7.88 32.78 32.07
CA LEU A 21 8.96 33.30 32.91
C LEU A 21 9.76 34.40 32.21
N PHE A 22 10.43 35.25 32.99
CA PHE A 22 11.29 36.29 32.43
C PHE A 22 12.48 35.67 31.69
N GLU A 23 12.97 36.35 30.64
CA GLU A 23 14.04 35.82 29.77
C GLU A 23 15.33 35.49 30.55
N LYS A 24 15.64 36.25 31.61
CA LYS A 24 16.77 35.96 32.51
C LYS A 24 16.64 34.61 33.22
N GLU A 25 15.43 34.18 33.54
CA GLU A 25 15.16 32.90 34.20
C GLU A 25 15.12 31.75 33.18
N MET A 26 14.55 32.00 31.99
CA MET A 26 14.61 31.07 30.87
C MET A 26 16.06 30.80 30.42
N ALA A 27 16.93 31.82 30.42
CA ALA A 27 18.35 31.68 30.12
C ALA A 27 19.07 30.73 31.10
N LYS A 28 18.76 30.84 32.40
CA LYS A 28 19.30 29.92 33.43
C LYS A 28 18.84 28.49 33.21
N LEU A 29 17.58 28.27 32.81
CA LEU A 29 17.08 26.93 32.49
C LEU A 29 17.79 26.34 31.26
N ARG A 30 17.96 27.12 30.19
CA ARG A 30 18.65 26.69 28.96
C ARG A 30 20.12 26.34 29.20
N GLN A 31 20.80 27.05 30.10
CA GLN A 31 22.17 26.71 30.52
C GLN A 31 22.25 25.37 31.26
N GLY A 32 21.21 24.97 31.99
CA GLY A 32 21.17 23.71 32.72
C GLY A 32 20.68 22.51 31.90
N ASN A 33 19.85 22.72 30.88
CA ASN A 33 19.37 21.64 30.01
C ASN A 33 18.89 22.17 28.64
N ILE A 34 19.44 21.60 27.57
CA ILE A 34 19.14 22.00 26.18
C ILE A 34 17.66 21.87 25.80
N VAL A 35 16.90 20.99 26.49
CA VAL A 35 15.47 20.79 26.22
C VAL A 35 14.67 22.09 26.33
N TRP A 36 15.12 23.03 27.18
CA TRP A 36 14.49 24.34 27.38
C TRP A 36 14.63 25.29 26.19
N ASN A 37 15.41 24.95 25.16
CA ASN A 37 15.40 25.66 23.89
C ASN A 37 14.08 25.47 23.13
N PHE A 38 13.37 24.37 23.41
CA PHE A 38 12.15 23.98 22.71
C PHE A 38 10.86 24.20 23.53
N PHE A 39 10.98 24.71 24.75
CA PHE A 39 9.84 24.95 25.64
C PHE A 39 9.89 26.33 26.27
N THR A 40 8.70 26.91 26.47
CA THR A 40 8.50 28.05 27.36
C THR A 40 7.92 27.56 28.67
N ALA A 41 8.65 27.76 29.76
CA ALA A 41 8.15 27.50 31.11
C ALA A 41 7.38 28.71 31.63
N GLY A 42 6.25 28.44 32.28
CA GLY A 42 5.44 29.44 32.95
C GLY A 42 5.36 29.23 34.45
N GLN A 43 4.25 29.63 35.06
CA GLN A 43 4.05 29.57 36.50
C GLN A 43 4.13 28.12 37.07
N TYR A 44 4.55 28.01 38.33
CA TYR A 44 4.46 26.77 39.09
C TYR A 44 3.01 26.37 39.33
N VAL A 45 2.77 25.06 39.45
CA VAL A 45 1.44 24.50 39.68
C VAL A 45 1.48 23.57 40.90
N GLY A 46 0.86 23.99 42.00
CA GLY A 46 0.68 23.19 43.23
C GLY A 46 1.22 23.84 44.51
N ASP A 47 0.76 23.33 45.66
CA ASP A 47 1.26 23.73 46.99
C ASP A 47 2.72 23.30 47.20
N GLN A 48 3.52 24.17 47.80
CA GLN A 48 4.97 24.03 48.03
C GLN A 48 5.36 22.83 48.93
N SER A 49 4.40 22.03 49.40
CA SER A 49 4.61 20.87 50.28
C SER A 49 5.01 19.58 49.55
N LYS A 50 4.96 19.53 48.21
CA LYS A 50 5.46 18.41 47.40
C LYS A 50 6.67 18.88 46.59
N MET A 51 7.88 18.46 46.96
CA MET A 51 9.18 18.86 46.39
C MET A 51 9.43 18.45 44.92
N HIS A 52 8.44 18.56 44.05
CA HIS A 52 8.63 18.47 42.60
C HIS A 52 8.02 19.72 41.98
N GLY A 53 8.87 20.71 41.72
CA GLY A 53 8.55 22.01 41.13
C GLY A 53 8.04 21.93 39.70
N ASP A 54 6.88 21.29 39.53
CA ASP A 54 6.19 21.16 38.27
C ASP A 54 5.66 22.54 37.85
N ARG A 55 6.02 22.93 36.62
CA ARG A 55 5.60 24.21 36.00
C ARG A 55 4.63 23.93 34.87
N LYS A 56 3.82 24.92 34.50
CA LYS A 56 3.14 24.87 33.20
C LYS A 56 4.19 25.05 32.10
N LEU A 57 4.18 24.15 31.13
CA LEU A 57 5.10 24.12 30.00
C LEU A 57 4.30 24.27 28.71
N ARG A 58 4.82 25.07 27.78
CA ARG A 58 4.35 25.13 26.39
C ARG A 58 5.45 24.69 25.46
N CYS A 59 5.17 23.71 24.59
CA CYS A 59 6.09 23.37 23.51
C CYS A 59 6.10 24.49 22.46
N ASN A 60 7.26 25.02 22.12
CA ASN A 60 7.40 26.10 21.14
C ASN A 60 7.17 25.61 19.69
N LEU A 61 7.16 24.30 19.47
CA LEU A 61 7.01 23.68 18.15
C LEU A 61 5.55 23.32 17.83
N CYS A 62 4.88 22.58 18.72
CA CYS A 62 3.49 22.14 18.51
C CYS A 62 2.46 22.96 19.30
N GLY A 63 2.89 23.89 20.15
CA GLY A 63 2.01 24.70 20.99
C GLY A 63 1.37 23.96 22.17
N HIS A 64 1.62 22.65 22.34
CA HIS A 64 1.00 21.84 23.37
C HIS A 64 1.35 22.32 24.79
N LEU A 65 0.33 22.46 25.64
CA LEU A 65 0.42 22.91 27.03
C LEU A 65 0.27 21.73 27.97
N PHE A 66 1.21 21.54 28.89
CA PHE A 66 1.17 20.48 29.89
C PHE A 66 1.96 20.85 31.15
N GLN A 67 1.77 20.12 32.24
CA GLN A 67 2.45 20.36 33.51
C GLN A 67 3.63 19.41 33.71
N GLY A 68 4.81 19.95 34.01
CA GLY A 68 5.98 19.14 34.31
C GLY A 68 7.29 19.91 34.49
N GLY A 69 8.36 19.16 34.76
CA GLY A 69 9.74 19.62 34.69
C GLY A 69 10.48 19.15 33.43
N SER A 70 11.81 19.28 33.42
CA SER A 70 12.68 18.93 32.29
C SER A 70 12.54 17.46 31.85
N SER A 71 12.31 16.52 32.78
CA SER A 71 12.10 15.11 32.42
C SER A 71 10.82 14.87 31.61
N LYS A 72 9.73 15.57 31.94
CA LYS A 72 8.47 15.49 31.16
C LYS A 72 8.60 16.23 29.83
N ALA A 73 9.34 17.34 29.80
CA ALA A 73 9.70 18.04 28.57
C ALA A 73 10.53 17.17 27.61
N ALA A 74 11.50 16.41 28.12
CA ALA A 74 12.27 15.45 27.34
C ALA A 74 11.39 14.28 26.84
N ARG A 75 10.52 13.74 27.70
CA ARG A 75 9.57 12.66 27.31
C ARG A 75 8.61 13.07 26.20
N HIS A 76 8.26 14.35 26.08
CA HIS A 76 7.46 14.88 24.97
C HIS A 76 8.13 14.66 23.60
N PHE A 77 9.46 14.52 23.57
CA PHE A 77 10.24 14.20 22.37
C PHE A 77 10.70 12.75 22.29
N THR A 78 10.76 12.00 23.39
CA THR A 78 11.36 10.66 23.43
C THR A 78 10.38 9.50 23.55
N GLN A 79 9.10 9.73 23.86
CA GLN A 79 8.05 8.70 24.01
C GLN A 79 6.98 8.76 22.90
N SER A 80 6.24 7.66 22.72
CA SER A 80 5.32 7.36 21.59
C SER A 80 4.26 8.42 21.27
N LYS A 81 3.94 9.33 22.20
CA LYS A 81 3.09 10.50 21.94
C LYS A 81 3.94 11.73 21.59
N PHE A 82 4.67 11.64 20.49
CA PHE A 82 5.65 12.64 20.06
C PHE A 82 5.04 14.02 19.72
N CYS A 83 5.83 15.08 19.94
CA CYS A 83 5.66 16.36 19.26
C CYS A 83 5.83 16.21 17.74
N LYS A 84 4.74 16.06 16.99
CA LYS A 84 4.78 15.88 15.51
C LYS A 84 5.38 17.08 14.76
N ALA A 85 5.55 18.23 15.42
CA ALA A 85 6.19 19.44 14.87
C ALA A 85 7.72 19.45 15.04
N GLY A 86 8.27 18.61 15.93
CA GLY A 86 9.71 18.45 16.10
C GLY A 86 10.30 17.54 15.02
N GLY A 87 10.92 18.14 14.01
CA GLY A 87 11.63 17.39 12.97
C GLY A 87 12.87 16.65 13.48
N MET A 88 13.49 15.86 12.61
CA MET A 88 14.66 15.02 12.94
C MET A 88 15.85 15.81 13.52
N ARG A 89 15.98 17.10 13.16
CA ARG A 89 17.01 18.00 13.70
C ARG A 89 16.88 18.20 15.21
N VAL A 90 15.67 18.46 15.70
CA VAL A 90 15.38 18.63 17.14
C VAL A 90 15.65 17.34 17.89
N LEU A 91 15.27 16.19 17.32
CA LEU A 91 15.53 14.89 17.92
C LEU A 91 17.03 14.55 17.98
N ALA A 92 17.81 14.96 16.99
CA ALA A 92 19.27 14.79 16.97
C ALA A 92 19.98 15.68 18.01
N GLU A 93 19.55 16.94 18.14
CA GLU A 93 20.07 17.86 19.17
C GLU A 93 19.74 17.35 20.59
N VAL A 94 18.51 16.87 20.79
CA VAL A 94 18.13 16.20 22.04
C VAL A 94 18.94 14.90 22.24
N TRP A 95 19.12 14.07 21.21
CA TRP A 95 19.85 12.81 21.34
C TRP A 95 21.31 12.97 21.78
N ASN A 96 22.01 13.98 21.25
CA ASN A 96 23.45 14.15 21.50
C ASN A 96 23.77 14.76 22.87
N ASP A 97 22.82 15.47 23.49
CA ASP A 97 23.06 16.29 24.68
C ASP A 97 22.27 15.85 25.94
N ILE A 98 21.36 14.85 25.83
CA ILE A 98 20.66 14.30 27.01
C ILE A 98 20.74 12.76 27.08
N ASP A 99 20.97 12.20 28.28
CA ASP A 99 21.16 10.75 28.50
C ASP A 99 19.84 9.93 28.52
N TYR A 100 18.72 10.50 28.09
CA TYR A 100 17.42 9.83 28.16
C TYR A 100 17.32 8.67 27.15
N LYS A 101 16.62 7.59 27.55
CA LYS A 101 16.34 6.44 26.68
C LYS A 101 15.21 6.80 25.71
N PHE A 102 15.50 6.74 24.41
CA PHE A 102 14.48 6.82 23.37
C PHE A 102 13.88 5.43 23.14
N VAL A 103 12.65 5.40 22.61
CA VAL A 103 12.08 4.19 22.04
C VAL A 103 13.02 3.66 20.92
N PRO A 104 13.30 2.34 20.84
CA PRO A 104 14.27 1.78 19.90
C PRO A 104 14.07 2.20 18.44
N SER A 105 12.82 2.28 17.96
CA SER A 105 12.49 2.73 16.60
C SER A 105 12.89 4.19 16.34
N THR A 106 12.67 5.08 17.31
CA THR A 106 13.06 6.49 17.24
C THR A 106 14.58 6.66 17.32
N ALA A 107 15.25 5.92 18.20
CA ALA A 107 16.70 5.88 18.27
C ALA A 107 17.31 5.53 16.91
N GLN A 108 16.84 4.44 16.30
CA GLN A 108 17.31 4.01 14.96
C GLN A 108 17.05 5.04 13.86
N ARG A 109 15.91 5.74 13.90
CA ARG A 109 15.61 6.82 12.94
C ARG A 109 16.57 8.00 13.09
N VAL A 110 16.83 8.41 14.33
CA VAL A 110 17.76 9.51 14.64
C VAL A 110 19.18 9.13 14.23
N HIS A 111 19.62 7.90 14.52
CA HIS A 111 20.90 7.36 14.04
C HIS A 111 21.02 7.41 12.51
N ARG A 112 20.04 6.87 11.78
CA ARG A 112 20.06 6.88 10.30
C ARG A 112 20.11 8.29 9.72
N TRP A 113 19.36 9.22 10.30
CA TRP A 113 19.34 10.61 9.85
C TRP A 113 20.63 11.36 10.16
N MET A 114 21.22 11.16 11.34
CA MET A 114 22.52 11.76 11.69
C MET A 114 23.64 11.22 10.80
N ALA A 115 23.62 9.94 10.45
CA ALA A 115 24.55 9.33 9.50
C ALA A 115 24.41 9.92 8.09
N ASP A 116 23.18 10.12 7.61
CA ASP A 116 22.89 10.76 6.29
C ASP A 116 23.35 12.23 6.24
N LYS A 117 23.28 12.94 7.38
CA LYS A 117 23.68 14.35 7.48
C LYS A 117 25.12 14.59 7.92
N GLY A 118 25.90 13.53 8.13
CA GLY A 118 27.30 13.64 8.57
C GLY A 118 27.47 14.25 9.97
N ILE A 119 26.45 14.16 10.82
CA ILE A 119 26.48 14.69 12.20
C ILE A 119 27.16 13.66 13.09
N ARG A 120 28.21 14.06 13.84
CA ARG A 120 28.98 13.15 14.70
C ARG A 120 28.17 12.68 15.91
N TYR A 121 28.32 11.40 16.27
CA TYR A 121 27.79 10.83 17.50
C TYR A 121 28.63 11.22 18.71
N THR A 122 28.02 11.78 19.75
CA THR A 122 28.67 12.06 21.04
C THR A 122 28.55 10.90 22.03
N ARG A 123 27.68 9.91 21.78
CA ARG A 123 27.44 8.76 22.68
C ARG A 123 28.20 7.51 22.19
N ALA A 124 29.24 7.10 22.91
CA ALA A 124 30.01 5.88 22.60
C ALA A 124 29.20 4.60 22.95
N PRO A 125 29.27 3.52 22.15
CA PRO A 125 28.61 2.26 22.47
C PRO A 125 29.43 1.50 23.52
N ALA A 126 28.84 1.27 24.69
CA ALA A 126 29.40 0.35 25.67
C ALA A 126 29.17 -1.11 25.20
N GLY A 127 30.26 -1.85 24.97
CA GLY A 127 30.32 -3.30 25.10
C GLY A 127 29.69 -4.13 23.97
N GLY A 128 30.52 -4.92 23.29
CA GLY A 128 30.11 -5.78 22.19
C GLY A 128 29.29 -7.01 22.60
N GLN A 129 28.27 -7.29 21.80
CA GLN A 129 27.85 -8.65 21.45
C GLN A 129 27.21 -8.58 20.07
N ARG A 130 27.79 -9.32 19.10
CA ARG A 130 27.08 -9.68 17.86
C ARG A 130 25.89 -10.54 18.27
N GLN A 131 24.72 -9.93 18.39
CA GLN A 131 23.47 -10.67 18.55
C GLN A 131 22.94 -11.08 17.17
N ARG A 132 22.64 -12.37 17.09
CA ARG A 132 21.99 -13.06 15.98
C ARG A 132 20.70 -12.32 15.60
N MET A 133 20.45 -12.24 14.31
CA MET A 133 19.12 -11.97 13.78
C MET A 133 18.20 -13.10 14.24
N ASP A 134 17.20 -12.79 15.06
CA ASP A 134 15.92 -13.51 15.14
C ASP A 134 14.84 -12.54 15.66
N ASP A 135 13.70 -12.57 14.96
CA ASP A 135 12.31 -12.37 15.44
C ASP A 135 11.83 -11.07 16.08
N ALA A 136 12.33 -9.89 15.68
CA ALA A 136 11.79 -8.59 16.12
C ALA A 136 11.19 -7.69 15.00
N GLU A 137 10.88 -8.24 13.82
CA GLU A 137 10.03 -7.56 12.81
C GLU A 137 8.56 -7.96 13.02
N ARG A 138 7.90 -7.44 14.07
CA ARG A 138 6.43 -7.52 14.16
C ARG A 138 5.74 -6.40 14.95
N ASP A 139 6.48 -5.45 15.55
CA ASP A 139 5.87 -4.40 16.40
C ASP A 139 5.91 -2.97 15.81
N ASP A 140 6.39 -2.80 14.57
CA ASP A 140 6.52 -1.47 13.93
C ASP A 140 5.34 -1.08 13.00
N ILE A 141 4.18 -1.74 13.11
CA ILE A 141 3.00 -1.47 12.26
C ILE A 141 1.78 -1.02 13.10
N GLN A 142 2.01 -0.46 14.29
CA GLN A 142 0.94 0.19 15.06
C GLN A 142 0.86 1.72 14.82
N ASP A 143 1.92 2.35 14.32
CA ASP A 143 2.04 3.81 14.20
C ASP A 143 1.45 4.42 12.91
N ALA A 144 0.99 3.59 11.96
CA ALA A 144 0.48 4.08 10.67
C ALA A 144 -0.99 4.51 10.69
N LEU A 145 -1.77 4.12 11.71
CA LEU A 145 -3.22 4.34 11.77
C LEU A 145 -3.64 5.41 12.80
N ASP A 146 -2.79 5.74 13.77
CA ASP A 146 -3.00 6.90 14.66
C ASP A 146 -2.75 8.26 13.96
N GLU A 147 -2.30 8.25 12.69
CA GLU A 147 -2.19 9.47 11.86
C GLU A 147 -3.49 9.85 11.13
N GLU A 148 -4.47 8.93 11.02
CA GLU A 148 -5.72 9.17 10.28
C GLU A 148 -6.89 9.54 11.21
N GLU A 149 -6.94 9.01 12.43
CA GLU A 149 -8.06 9.22 13.37
C GLU A 149 -8.03 10.61 14.05
N GLY A 150 -6.90 11.33 14.02
CA GLY A 150 -6.80 12.71 14.53
C GLY A 150 -7.30 13.80 13.59
N ARG A 151 -7.84 13.45 12.41
CA ARG A 151 -8.26 14.43 11.37
C ARG A 151 -9.77 14.63 11.26
N GLU A 152 -10.59 13.93 12.04
CA GLU A 152 -12.02 14.14 12.10
C GLU A 152 -12.42 14.88 13.38
N GLY A 153 -12.33 16.21 13.35
CA GLY A 153 -12.74 17.08 14.44
C GLY A 153 -13.46 18.32 13.94
N GLY A 154 -14.78 18.21 13.76
CA GLY A 154 -15.78 19.28 13.90
C GLY A 154 -15.75 20.46 12.92
N ALA A 155 -16.57 20.39 11.86
CA ALA A 155 -17.07 21.60 11.20
C ALA A 155 -18.45 21.93 11.77
N ARG A 156 -18.54 23.02 12.54
CA ARG A 156 -19.81 23.71 12.82
C ARG A 156 -19.99 24.81 11.79
N GLU A 157 -21.22 24.95 11.31
CA GLU A 157 -21.68 26.00 10.40
C GLU A 157 -21.48 27.41 11.02
N GLY A 158 -21.13 28.37 10.18
CA GLY A 158 -21.04 29.78 10.54
C GLY A 158 -20.71 30.68 9.34
N ALA A 159 -21.77 31.31 8.82
CA ALA A 159 -21.92 32.57 8.06
C ALA A 159 -20.75 33.28 7.34
N VAL A 160 -21.14 33.84 6.19
CA VAL A 160 -20.45 34.75 5.26
C VAL A 160 -20.06 36.10 5.89
N ALA A 161 -18.89 36.65 5.49
CA ALA A 161 -18.65 38.09 5.34
C ALA A 161 -17.41 38.37 4.46
N ASP A 162 -17.44 39.54 3.82
CA ASP A 162 -16.73 40.00 2.62
C ASP A 162 -15.26 40.46 2.76
N GLU A 163 -14.62 40.49 1.58
CA GLU A 163 -13.53 41.31 1.02
C GLU A 163 -12.29 41.74 1.85
N ALA A 164 -11.09 41.48 1.29
CA ALA A 164 -10.21 42.51 0.74
C ALA A 164 -8.92 41.90 0.12
N ASN A 165 -8.45 42.57 -0.93
CA ASN A 165 -7.42 42.19 -1.89
C ASN A 165 -6.05 42.74 -1.44
N GLU A 166 -4.99 41.93 -1.35
CA GLU A 166 -3.60 42.44 -1.40
C GLU A 166 -2.66 41.48 -2.15
N VAL A 167 -2.00 42.05 -3.14
CA VAL A 167 -1.04 41.46 -4.08
C VAL A 167 0.35 41.46 -3.42
N VAL A 168 0.98 40.28 -3.25
CA VAL A 168 2.42 40.17 -2.98
C VAL A 168 2.99 38.94 -3.70
N GLY A 169 4.14 39.13 -4.33
CA GLY A 169 4.69 38.32 -5.41
C GLY A 169 5.20 36.92 -5.07
N GLU A 170 5.26 36.11 -6.13
CA GLU A 170 5.76 34.73 -6.15
C GLU A 170 7.25 34.63 -5.78
N PRO A 171 7.64 33.69 -4.90
CA PRO A 171 8.98 33.14 -4.89
C PRO A 171 9.03 31.85 -5.72
N ASN A 172 9.90 31.84 -6.74
CA ASN A 172 10.25 30.67 -7.55
C ASN A 172 10.83 29.54 -6.68
N VAL A 173 10.29 28.32 -6.82
CA VAL A 173 10.81 27.08 -6.22
C VAL A 173 10.87 26.02 -7.34
N PRO A 174 11.94 25.20 -7.44
CA PRO A 174 12.30 24.54 -8.69
C PRO A 174 11.36 23.39 -9.10
N VAL A 175 11.16 23.29 -10.40
CA VAL A 175 10.29 22.35 -11.11
C VAL A 175 10.74 20.90 -10.89
N GLU A 176 9.85 20.05 -10.36
CA GLU A 176 10.08 18.59 -10.25
C GLU A 176 10.21 17.95 -11.64
N GLU A 177 11.22 17.09 -11.82
CA GLU A 177 11.54 16.46 -13.10
C GLU A 177 10.47 15.42 -13.50
N VAL A 178 9.67 15.77 -14.52
CA VAL A 178 8.65 14.88 -15.08
C VAL A 178 9.25 14.05 -16.22
N VAL A 179 9.43 12.74 -16.01
CA VAL A 179 9.88 11.82 -17.06
C VAL A 179 8.70 11.49 -18.00
N MET A 180 8.61 12.23 -19.10
CA MET A 180 7.55 12.11 -20.09
C MET A 180 7.83 11.01 -21.13
N THR A 181 6.83 10.19 -21.45
CA THR A 181 6.89 9.33 -22.65
C THR A 181 6.50 10.14 -23.89
N SER A 182 7.50 10.72 -24.56
CA SER A 182 7.58 11.24 -25.95
C SER A 182 6.38 12.00 -26.56
N ARG A 183 6.64 13.25 -26.97
CA ARG A 183 5.83 14.09 -27.88
C ARG A 183 5.86 13.52 -29.31
N GLY A 184 4.70 13.40 -29.95
CA GLY A 184 4.58 13.03 -31.37
C GLY A 184 4.38 14.26 -32.25
N VAL A 185 5.18 14.38 -33.30
CA VAL A 185 5.07 15.37 -34.38
C VAL A 185 4.30 14.72 -35.55
N GLY A 186 3.25 15.39 -36.07
CA GLY A 186 2.56 15.03 -37.32
C GLY A 186 3.34 15.55 -38.55
N ARG A 187 3.10 15.21 -39.82
CA ARG A 187 1.91 14.77 -40.57
C ARG A 187 2.41 14.40 -41.99
N ALA A 188 1.76 13.47 -42.71
CA ALA A 188 1.40 13.58 -44.15
C ALA A 188 0.80 12.28 -44.74
N GLY A 189 -0.46 12.36 -45.19
CA GLY A 189 -0.90 11.98 -46.54
C GLY A 189 -1.33 10.53 -46.86
N PRO A 190 -2.44 10.28 -47.60
CA PRO A 190 -3.18 9.01 -47.57
C PRO A 190 -3.20 8.21 -48.89
N ALA A 191 -3.56 6.92 -48.83
CA ALA A 191 -4.07 6.18 -50.00
C ALA A 191 -5.11 5.11 -49.59
N THR A 192 -6.36 5.43 -49.91
CA THR A 192 -7.45 4.62 -50.50
C THR A 192 -7.66 3.13 -50.13
N ARG A 193 -8.85 2.89 -49.55
CA ARG A 193 -9.62 1.62 -49.52
C ARG A 193 -10.26 1.34 -50.89
N ALA A 194 -10.47 0.06 -51.24
CA ALA A 194 -11.78 -0.61 -51.53
C ALA A 194 -11.53 -2.12 -51.90
N PRO A 195 -12.55 -2.99 -52.19
CA PRO A 195 -12.98 -4.08 -51.30
C PRO A 195 -13.06 -5.48 -51.95
N ARG A 196 -13.48 -6.49 -51.15
CA ARG A 196 -13.82 -7.88 -51.56
C ARG A 196 -15.02 -7.94 -52.51
N ALA A 197 -14.99 -8.88 -53.46
CA ALA A 197 -16.15 -9.54 -54.07
C ALA A 197 -15.79 -10.97 -54.54
N GLU A 198 -16.84 -11.75 -54.74
CA GLU A 198 -17.00 -13.20 -54.79
C GLU A 198 -17.04 -13.78 -56.22
N VAL A 199 -16.88 -15.12 -56.33
CA VAL A 199 -17.65 -16.05 -57.21
C VAL A 199 -17.12 -16.47 -58.62
N GLU A 200 -17.05 -17.81 -58.77
CA GLU A 200 -17.11 -18.72 -59.96
C GLU A 200 -15.92 -18.83 -60.95
N ARG A 201 -15.63 -19.93 -61.66
CA ARG A 201 -15.87 -21.40 -61.62
C ARG A 201 -15.34 -21.94 -62.97
N ALA A 202 -14.52 -23.01 -62.99
CA ALA A 202 -14.44 -24.00 -64.11
C ALA A 202 -13.49 -25.16 -63.71
N ARG A 203 -14.00 -26.39 -63.46
CA ARG A 203 -14.01 -27.55 -64.39
C ARG A 203 -12.60 -27.89 -64.92
N ARG A 204 -12.02 -29.09 -64.74
CA ARG A 204 -12.54 -30.44 -65.00
C ARG A 204 -11.53 -31.51 -64.51
N GLU A 205 -12.06 -32.69 -64.17
CA GLU A 205 -11.48 -34.04 -64.43
C GLU A 205 -10.27 -34.50 -63.59
N LYS A 206 -10.17 -35.73 -63.07
CA LYS A 206 -10.77 -37.05 -63.38
C LYS A 206 -10.50 -37.97 -62.18
N ARG A 207 -11.48 -38.77 -61.74
CA ARG A 207 -11.33 -40.22 -61.42
C ARG A 207 -12.66 -40.85 -60.97
N THR A 208 -13.07 -41.88 -61.71
CA THR A 208 -14.11 -42.90 -61.51
C THR A 208 -13.81 -43.76 -60.26
N VAL A 209 -14.71 -43.98 -59.30
CA VAL A 209 -15.87 -44.91 -59.18
C VAL A 209 -15.53 -46.41 -59.18
N GLY A 210 -15.99 -47.12 -58.13
CA GLY A 210 -16.12 -48.59 -58.00
C GLY A 210 -15.57 -49.14 -56.66
N GLN A 211 -16.25 -49.04 -55.50
CA GLN A 211 -17.37 -49.83 -54.91
C GLN A 211 -16.99 -51.22 -54.30
N VAL A 212 -17.34 -51.39 -53.01
CA VAL A 212 -17.54 -52.62 -52.19
C VAL A 212 -16.30 -53.51 -51.90
N GLY A 213 -15.97 -54.00 -50.70
CA GLY A 213 -16.54 -53.97 -49.35
C GLY A 213 -15.73 -54.90 -48.43
N VAL A 214 -15.97 -54.77 -47.12
CA VAL A 214 -15.69 -55.70 -46.01
C VAL A 214 -14.25 -55.83 -45.46
N GLU A 215 -14.20 -55.69 -44.13
CA GLU A 215 -13.08 -55.80 -43.20
C GLU A 215 -12.42 -57.19 -43.17
N VAL A 216 -11.08 -57.24 -43.07
CA VAL A 216 -10.36 -58.29 -42.31
C VAL A 216 -9.09 -57.70 -41.68
N LEU A 217 -8.90 -58.05 -40.42
CA LEU A 217 -7.79 -57.72 -39.52
C LEU A 217 -6.38 -57.95 -40.12
N GLY A 218 -5.52 -56.97 -39.84
CA GLY A 218 -4.18 -57.10 -39.26
C GLY A 218 -3.27 -58.28 -39.65
N THR A 219 -2.23 -57.97 -40.41
CA THR A 219 -0.91 -58.60 -40.25
C THR A 219 0.17 -57.51 -40.30
N GLY A 220 0.97 -57.45 -39.24
CA GLY A 220 1.93 -56.37 -38.97
C GLY A 220 2.99 -56.19 -40.06
N ARG A 221 3.15 -54.94 -40.50
CA ARG A 221 4.40 -54.47 -41.09
C ARG A 221 5.30 -53.99 -39.96
N GLU A 222 6.38 -54.73 -39.73
CA GLU A 222 7.52 -54.29 -38.93
C GLU A 222 7.85 -52.83 -39.26
N LYS A 223 7.76 -51.96 -38.25
CA LYS A 223 8.30 -50.61 -38.34
C LYS A 223 9.81 -50.75 -38.52
N ARG A 224 10.30 -50.61 -39.76
CA ARG A 224 11.73 -50.39 -40.02
C ARG A 224 12.21 -49.34 -39.03
N ALA A 225 13.06 -49.76 -38.09
CA ALA A 225 13.68 -48.87 -37.13
C ALA A 225 14.47 -47.83 -37.92
N ARG A 226 14.01 -46.59 -37.88
CA ARG A 226 14.72 -45.47 -38.48
C ARG A 226 16.05 -45.35 -37.74
N GLN A 227 17.15 -45.65 -38.42
CA GLN A 227 18.49 -45.54 -37.86
C GLN A 227 18.71 -44.08 -37.45
N THR A 228 18.83 -43.83 -36.15
CA THR A 228 19.11 -42.48 -35.63
C THR A 228 20.52 -42.09 -36.05
N THR A 229 20.67 -40.91 -36.66
CA THR A 229 22.01 -40.43 -37.04
C THR A 229 22.86 -40.18 -35.79
N ILE A 230 24.19 -40.24 -35.89
CA ILE A 230 25.10 -39.97 -34.76
C ILE A 230 24.82 -38.58 -34.15
N GLU A 231 24.47 -37.60 -34.98
CA GLU A 231 24.05 -36.27 -34.54
C GLU A 231 22.76 -36.30 -33.69
N GLU A 232 21.79 -37.15 -34.02
CA GLU A 232 20.56 -37.32 -33.23
C GLU A 232 20.82 -37.95 -31.86
N MET A 233 21.89 -38.76 -31.72
CA MET A 233 22.30 -39.33 -30.43
C MET A 233 22.90 -38.26 -29.50
N TYR A 234 23.86 -37.46 -29.98
CA TYR A 234 24.45 -36.35 -29.20
C TYR A 234 23.49 -35.16 -29.01
N ALA A 235 22.50 -34.99 -29.88
CA ALA A 235 21.49 -33.94 -29.74
C ALA A 235 20.68 -34.07 -28.45
N ARG A 236 20.41 -35.29 -27.97
CA ARG A 236 19.70 -35.52 -26.71
C ARG A 236 20.53 -35.12 -25.49
N GLU A 237 21.81 -35.44 -25.49
CA GLU A 237 22.75 -35.05 -24.42
C GLU A 237 22.94 -33.54 -24.38
N LYS A 238 23.16 -32.90 -25.54
CA LYS A 238 23.27 -31.43 -25.64
C LYS A 238 21.98 -30.71 -25.28
N LEU A 239 20.82 -31.29 -25.60
CA LEU A 239 19.54 -30.77 -25.14
C LEU A 239 19.40 -30.88 -23.62
N ALA A 240 19.84 -31.99 -23.01
CA ALA A 240 19.82 -32.17 -21.56
C ALA A 240 20.76 -31.18 -20.86
N GLU A 241 21.98 -30.98 -21.35
CA GLU A 241 22.93 -29.97 -20.86
C GLU A 241 22.31 -28.55 -20.91
N PHE A 242 21.65 -28.21 -22.03
CA PHE A 242 20.96 -26.93 -22.16
C PHE A 242 19.82 -26.77 -21.16
N ILE A 243 18.98 -27.80 -21.00
CA ILE A 243 17.85 -27.77 -20.05
C ILE A 243 18.36 -27.56 -18.62
N ASP A 244 19.42 -28.29 -18.23
CA ASP A 244 20.01 -28.13 -16.90
C ASP A 244 20.54 -26.71 -16.66
N ALA A 245 21.36 -26.18 -17.58
CA ALA A 245 21.89 -24.81 -17.49
C ALA A 245 20.76 -23.76 -17.45
N TRP A 246 19.70 -23.95 -18.24
CA TRP A 246 18.53 -23.08 -18.26
C TRP A 246 17.79 -23.08 -16.91
N LEU A 247 17.54 -24.25 -16.34
CA LEU A 247 16.87 -24.39 -15.04
C LEU A 247 17.71 -23.80 -13.91
N GLN A 248 19.02 -24.05 -13.89
CA GLN A 248 19.92 -23.46 -12.90
C GLN A 248 19.88 -21.93 -12.95
N TRP A 249 19.90 -21.33 -14.14
CA TRP A 249 19.78 -19.88 -14.30
C TRP A 249 18.46 -19.33 -13.73
N ILE A 250 17.35 -20.02 -13.98
CA ILE A 250 16.02 -19.68 -13.43
C ILE A 250 16.07 -19.68 -11.90
N TYR A 251 16.62 -20.72 -11.29
CA TYR A 251 16.69 -20.85 -9.84
C TYR A 251 17.60 -19.79 -9.20
N VAL A 252 18.78 -19.57 -9.76
CA VAL A 252 19.73 -18.55 -9.28
C VAL A 252 19.14 -17.14 -9.39
N LYS A 253 18.42 -16.85 -10.47
CA LYS A 253 17.79 -15.52 -10.68
C LYS A 253 16.41 -15.39 -10.06
N LYS A 254 15.89 -16.45 -9.44
CA LYS A 254 14.56 -16.51 -8.82
C LYS A 254 13.47 -16.03 -9.78
N LEU A 255 13.57 -16.46 -11.05
CA LEU A 255 12.55 -16.13 -12.04
C LEU A 255 11.23 -16.82 -11.66
N PRO A 256 10.11 -16.07 -11.59
CA PRO A 256 8.87 -16.65 -11.15
C PRO A 256 8.37 -17.61 -12.24
N PHE A 257 8.00 -18.84 -11.85
CA PHE A 257 7.66 -19.89 -12.83
C PHE A 257 6.47 -19.55 -13.74
N ASN A 258 5.61 -18.64 -13.30
CA ASN A 258 4.52 -18.11 -14.11
C ASN A 258 5.01 -17.29 -15.33
N ALA A 259 6.25 -16.79 -15.33
CA ALA A 259 6.83 -16.07 -16.48
C ALA A 259 6.98 -16.95 -17.73
N PHE A 260 7.03 -18.27 -17.55
CA PHE A 260 7.06 -19.26 -18.64
C PHE A 260 5.65 -19.68 -19.09
N ARG A 261 4.60 -19.13 -18.45
CA ARG A 261 3.20 -19.27 -18.85
C ARG A 261 2.72 -17.97 -19.48
N GLY A 262 1.77 -18.07 -20.42
CA GLY A 262 1.15 -16.90 -21.04
C GLY A 262 1.70 -16.54 -22.43
N PRO A 263 1.02 -15.60 -23.12
CA PRO A 263 1.25 -15.30 -24.54
C PRO A 263 2.61 -14.65 -24.83
N GLU A 264 3.26 -14.03 -23.85
CA GLU A 264 4.58 -13.38 -23.98
C GLU A 264 5.67 -14.42 -24.24
N PHE A 265 5.77 -15.44 -23.37
CA PHE A 265 6.75 -16.51 -23.54
C PHE A 265 6.45 -17.36 -24.79
N GLN A 266 5.17 -17.55 -25.10
CA GLN A 266 4.75 -18.22 -26.34
C GLN A 266 5.23 -17.47 -27.59
N ARG A 267 5.16 -16.13 -27.60
CA ARG A 267 5.71 -15.32 -28.69
C ARG A 267 7.22 -15.48 -28.81
N VAL A 268 7.96 -15.53 -27.70
CA VAL A 268 9.42 -15.78 -27.72
C VAL A 268 9.72 -17.16 -28.29
N ARG A 269 9.00 -18.20 -27.85
CA ARG A 269 9.16 -19.58 -28.36
C ARG A 269 8.91 -19.66 -29.87
N GLN A 270 7.78 -19.11 -30.33
CA GLN A 270 7.44 -19.08 -31.75
C GLN A 270 8.47 -18.27 -32.57
N ALA A 271 8.98 -17.16 -32.02
CA ALA A 271 10.01 -16.38 -32.69
C ALA A 271 11.34 -17.15 -32.80
N ALA A 272 11.72 -17.92 -31.77
CA ALA A 272 12.90 -18.78 -31.80
C ALA A 272 12.74 -19.94 -32.81
N GLU A 273 11.56 -20.58 -32.85
CA GLU A 273 11.26 -21.65 -33.82
C GLU A 273 11.27 -21.18 -35.28
N ARG A 274 10.94 -19.91 -35.52
CA ARG A 274 10.98 -19.29 -36.85
C ARG A 274 12.39 -18.91 -37.31
N VAL A 275 13.40 -18.95 -36.43
CA VAL A 275 14.77 -18.69 -36.84
C VAL A 275 15.18 -19.81 -37.81
N PRO A 276 15.59 -19.48 -39.06
CA PRO A 276 16.01 -20.48 -40.02
C PRO A 276 17.12 -21.36 -39.45
N ARG A 277 17.09 -22.67 -39.74
CA ARG A 277 18.12 -23.61 -39.28
C ARG A 277 19.53 -23.26 -39.76
N SER A 278 19.64 -22.48 -40.84
CA SER A 278 20.91 -21.94 -41.35
C SER A 278 21.52 -20.85 -40.45
N ILE A 279 20.76 -20.29 -39.51
CA ILE A 279 21.20 -19.28 -38.57
C ILE A 279 21.32 -19.92 -37.18
N GLN A 280 22.52 -19.92 -36.62
CA GLN A 280 22.74 -20.38 -35.26
C GLN A 280 22.04 -19.42 -34.28
N PHE A 281 21.01 -19.91 -33.58
CA PHE A 281 20.32 -19.14 -32.54
C PHE A 281 21.31 -18.78 -31.42
N ARG A 282 21.32 -17.51 -31.02
CA ARG A 282 22.13 -16.99 -29.91
C ARG A 282 21.27 -16.13 -29.01
N PHE A 283 21.42 -16.31 -27.70
CA PHE A 283 20.78 -15.41 -26.75
C PHE A 283 21.32 -13.99 -26.89
N PRO A 284 20.46 -12.95 -26.79
CA PRO A 284 20.92 -11.57 -26.80
C PRO A 284 21.93 -11.30 -25.69
N SER A 285 22.99 -10.55 -25.99
CA SER A 285 24.00 -10.19 -24.99
C SER A 285 23.44 -9.19 -23.96
N TYR A 286 24.15 -9.01 -22.84
CA TYR A 286 23.78 -8.02 -21.83
C TYR A 286 23.69 -6.60 -22.42
N ARG A 287 24.67 -6.19 -23.24
CA ARG A 287 24.68 -4.85 -23.87
C ARG A 287 23.46 -4.60 -24.74
N VAL A 288 23.01 -5.64 -25.43
CA VAL A 288 21.83 -5.61 -26.29
C VAL A 288 20.56 -5.51 -25.44
N THR A 289 20.46 -6.33 -24.40
CA THR A 289 19.29 -6.43 -23.52
C THR A 289 19.11 -5.21 -22.62
N ALA A 290 20.19 -4.71 -22.03
CA ALA A 290 20.19 -3.64 -21.02
C ALA A 290 20.48 -2.25 -21.59
N GLY A 291 20.69 -2.11 -22.91
CA GLY A 291 21.07 -0.84 -23.50
C GLY A 291 20.55 -0.66 -24.92
N ALA A 292 21.21 -1.31 -25.88
CA ALA A 292 21.10 -0.94 -27.30
C ALA A 292 19.67 -1.02 -27.87
N ILE A 293 18.86 -2.00 -27.45
CA ILE A 293 17.50 -2.17 -27.99
C ILE A 293 16.45 -1.39 -27.16
N ILE A 294 16.77 -0.89 -25.97
CA ILE A 294 15.77 -0.20 -25.12
C ILE A 294 15.07 0.95 -25.86
N PRO A 295 15.78 1.88 -26.55
CA PRO A 295 15.11 2.96 -27.29
C PRO A 295 14.17 2.44 -28.38
N SER A 296 14.58 1.41 -29.13
CA SER A 296 13.74 0.79 -30.17
C SER A 296 12.49 0.13 -29.60
N GLN A 297 12.62 -0.61 -28.48
CA GLN A 297 11.46 -1.19 -27.81
C GLN A 297 10.55 -0.10 -27.22
N ARG A 298 11.09 0.98 -26.66
CA ARG A 298 10.30 2.12 -26.18
C ARG A 298 9.51 2.75 -27.32
N ALA A 299 10.10 2.90 -28.51
CA ALA A 299 9.39 3.39 -29.69
C ALA A 299 8.25 2.45 -30.11
N LYS A 300 8.48 1.13 -30.14
CA LYS A 300 7.44 0.14 -30.43
C LYS A 300 6.28 0.19 -29.43
N VAL A 301 6.60 0.27 -28.13
CA VAL A 301 5.59 0.43 -27.07
C VAL A 301 4.84 1.74 -27.23
N ALA A 302 5.53 2.85 -27.56
CA ALA A 302 4.88 4.13 -27.82
C ALA A 302 3.89 4.04 -29.00
N THR A 303 4.23 3.32 -30.07
CA THR A 303 3.31 3.04 -31.19
C THR A 303 2.14 2.15 -30.78
N MET A 304 2.35 1.18 -29.90
CA MET A 304 1.25 0.35 -29.39
C MET A 304 0.28 1.18 -28.55
N VAL A 305 0.80 2.02 -27.65
CA VAL A 305 0.02 2.85 -26.72
C VAL A 305 -0.62 4.06 -27.43
N SER A 306 -0.06 4.53 -28.55
CA SER A 306 -0.64 5.64 -29.31
C SER A 306 -2.04 5.33 -29.83
N LYS A 307 -2.34 4.05 -30.14
CA LYS A 307 -3.68 3.59 -30.52
C LYS A 307 -4.69 3.82 -29.40
N VAL A 308 -4.33 3.47 -28.16
CA VAL A 308 -5.16 3.71 -26.96
C VAL A 308 -5.27 5.22 -26.69
N ARG A 309 -4.18 5.97 -26.83
CA ARG A 309 -4.21 7.43 -26.65
C ARG A 309 -5.11 8.12 -27.67
N ALA A 310 -5.16 7.64 -28.91
CA ALA A 310 -5.98 8.21 -29.97
C ALA A 310 -7.48 8.06 -29.66
N THR A 311 -7.89 6.97 -29.01
CA THR A 311 -9.30 6.73 -28.69
C THR A 311 -9.87 7.70 -27.66
N PHE A 312 -9.02 8.26 -26.80
CA PHE A 312 -9.42 9.27 -25.80
C PHE A 312 -9.98 10.55 -26.42
N ARG A 313 -9.69 10.82 -27.71
CA ARG A 313 -10.31 11.93 -28.45
C ARG A 313 -11.82 11.81 -28.55
N HIS A 314 -12.32 10.57 -28.59
CA HIS A 314 -13.74 10.27 -28.79
C HIS A 314 -14.42 9.85 -27.48
N SER A 315 -13.75 9.04 -26.66
CA SER A 315 -14.32 8.53 -25.40
C SER A 315 -14.11 9.44 -24.19
N GLY A 316 -13.19 10.40 -24.29
CA GLY A 316 -12.57 11.00 -23.11
C GLY A 316 -11.65 10.02 -22.37
N ALA A 317 -10.95 10.53 -21.36
CA ALA A 317 -10.08 9.78 -20.46
C ALA A 317 -10.29 10.22 -19.01
N THR A 318 -10.35 9.25 -18.12
CA THR A 318 -10.29 9.47 -16.67
C THR A 318 -8.86 9.19 -16.21
N ILE A 319 -8.27 10.15 -15.50
CA ILE A 319 -6.95 9.97 -14.91
C ILE A 319 -7.13 9.32 -13.53
N LEU A 320 -6.48 8.18 -13.30
CA LEU A 320 -6.44 7.47 -12.04
C LEU A 320 -5.07 7.72 -11.40
N SER A 321 -5.05 8.17 -10.14
CA SER A 321 -3.82 8.39 -9.40
C SER A 321 -3.70 7.41 -8.24
N ASP A 322 -2.55 6.77 -8.09
CA ASP A 322 -2.26 5.85 -6.99
C ASP A 322 -0.88 6.12 -6.37
N GLY A 323 -0.85 6.29 -5.06
CA GLY A 323 0.36 6.54 -4.27
C GLY A 323 0.94 5.24 -3.72
N ARG A 324 2.23 4.99 -3.96
CA ARG A 324 2.94 3.83 -3.40
C ARG A 324 4.34 4.18 -2.92
N LYS A 325 4.93 3.32 -2.08
CA LYS A 325 6.36 3.40 -1.78
C LYS A 325 7.15 2.51 -2.73
N SER A 326 8.28 3.01 -3.21
CA SER A 326 9.25 2.20 -3.97
C SER A 326 9.89 1.15 -3.06
N ARG A 327 10.65 0.21 -3.65
CA ARG A 327 11.47 -0.74 -2.88
C ARG A 327 12.53 -0.07 -2.01
N SER A 328 12.95 1.15 -2.37
CA SER A 328 13.88 1.96 -1.60
C SER A 328 13.19 2.91 -0.61
N GLY A 329 11.87 2.75 -0.40
CA GLY A 329 11.08 3.58 0.52
C GLY A 329 10.71 4.96 -0.02
N LYS A 330 11.14 5.31 -1.24
CA LYS A 330 10.81 6.60 -1.87
C LYS A 330 9.31 6.64 -2.22
N PRO A 331 8.57 7.70 -1.83
CA PRO A 331 7.18 7.82 -2.22
C PRO A 331 7.06 8.09 -3.72
N LEU A 332 6.23 7.32 -4.40
CA LEU A 332 5.91 7.44 -5.83
C LEU A 332 4.41 7.69 -5.99
N VAL A 333 4.04 8.37 -7.07
CA VAL A 333 2.66 8.52 -7.51
C VAL A 333 2.58 8.10 -8.97
N ASN A 334 1.69 7.15 -9.26
CA ASN A 334 1.41 6.71 -10.61
C ASN A 334 0.15 7.41 -11.12
N PHE A 335 0.19 7.87 -12.36
CA PHE A 335 -0.95 8.39 -13.10
C PHE A 335 -1.24 7.44 -14.25
N LEU A 336 -2.43 6.85 -14.24
CA LEU A 336 -2.96 6.06 -15.34
C LEU A 336 -4.03 6.88 -16.06
N ALA A 337 -4.12 6.78 -17.38
CA ALA A 337 -5.24 7.33 -18.14
C ALA A 337 -6.07 6.17 -18.69
N GLY A 338 -7.34 6.09 -18.27
CA GLY A 338 -8.28 5.05 -18.69
C GLY A 338 -9.41 5.60 -19.55
N GLY A 339 -9.85 4.84 -20.54
CA GLY A 339 -11.03 5.12 -21.36
C GLY A 339 -11.65 3.82 -21.88
N ALA A 340 -12.68 3.94 -22.71
CA ALA A 340 -13.46 2.78 -23.18
C ALA A 340 -12.61 1.70 -23.89
N ASN A 341 -11.53 2.10 -24.56
CA ASN A 341 -10.68 1.21 -25.35
C ASN A 341 -9.37 0.82 -24.65
N GLY A 342 -9.26 1.06 -23.33
CA GLY A 342 -8.16 0.59 -22.51
C GLY A 342 -7.54 1.66 -21.61
N THR A 343 -6.49 1.25 -20.91
CA THR A 343 -5.78 2.05 -19.92
C THR A 343 -4.29 2.11 -20.26
N LEU A 344 -3.67 3.27 -20.06
CA LEU A 344 -2.24 3.46 -20.19
C LEU A 344 -1.65 4.02 -18.89
N LEU A 345 -0.46 3.53 -18.52
CA LEU A 345 0.36 4.22 -17.52
C LEU A 345 0.92 5.48 -18.18
N TYR A 346 0.50 6.63 -17.69
CA TYR A 346 0.84 7.92 -18.28
C TYR A 346 2.14 8.49 -17.69
N ALA A 347 2.24 8.51 -16.36
CA ALA A 347 3.40 9.03 -15.67
C ALA A 347 3.59 8.33 -14.32
N THR A 348 4.84 8.27 -13.87
CA THR A 348 5.18 7.96 -12.48
C THR A 348 6.06 9.09 -11.98
N ILE A 349 5.62 9.76 -10.92
CA ILE A 349 6.34 10.88 -10.30
C ILE A 349 6.92 10.39 -8.97
N ALA A 350 8.22 10.58 -8.77
CA ALA A 350 8.82 10.41 -7.46
C ALA A 350 8.56 11.68 -6.64
N ARG A 351 7.96 11.51 -5.46
CA ARG A 351 7.72 12.60 -4.53
C ARG A 351 8.95 12.83 -3.67
N ASP A 352 9.21 14.08 -3.35
CA ASP A 352 10.06 14.39 -2.21
C ASP A 352 9.35 13.98 -0.92
N GLY A 353 9.82 12.91 -0.29
CA GLY A 353 9.27 12.40 0.96
C GLY A 353 9.57 13.26 2.18
N SER A 354 10.34 14.36 2.03
CA SER A 354 10.68 15.27 3.11
C SER A 354 9.61 16.31 3.40
N PHE A 355 8.67 16.55 2.46
CA PHE A 355 7.55 17.47 2.63
C PHE A 355 6.21 16.75 2.51
N ARG A 356 5.21 17.19 3.29
CA ARG A 356 3.84 16.67 3.14
C ARG A 356 3.22 17.25 1.87
N ASP A 357 2.53 16.41 1.09
CA ASP A 357 1.72 16.85 -0.06
C ASP A 357 0.57 17.73 0.46
N THR A 358 0.73 19.05 0.39
CA THR A 358 -0.36 20.00 0.64
C THR A 358 -1.35 19.99 -0.54
N ALA A 359 -2.55 20.53 -0.32
CA ALA A 359 -3.55 20.70 -1.38
C ALA A 359 -2.97 21.46 -2.60
N ASP A 360 -2.12 22.46 -2.37
CA ASP A 360 -1.51 23.27 -3.43
C ASP A 360 -0.48 22.49 -4.26
N VAL A 361 0.34 21.68 -3.60
CA VAL A 361 1.33 20.82 -4.29
C VAL A 361 0.60 19.80 -5.17
N VAL A 362 -0.45 19.16 -4.62
CA VAL A 362 -1.30 18.24 -5.37
C VAL A 362 -1.96 18.94 -6.55
N TYR A 363 -2.57 20.11 -6.33
CA TYR A 363 -3.25 20.89 -7.35
C TYR A 363 -2.32 21.23 -8.52
N ARG A 364 -1.11 21.75 -8.23
CA ARG A 364 -0.09 22.04 -9.26
C ARG A 364 0.33 20.78 -10.02
N ARG A 365 0.52 19.66 -9.32
CA ARG A 365 0.90 18.38 -9.92
C ARG A 365 -0.18 17.88 -10.88
N TRP A 366 -1.44 17.89 -10.45
CA TRP A 366 -2.58 17.51 -11.30
C TRP A 366 -2.69 18.44 -12.51
N ARG A 367 -2.51 19.75 -12.33
CA ARG A 367 -2.53 20.72 -13.43
C ARG A 367 -1.43 20.42 -14.45
N ALA A 368 -0.21 20.13 -14.01
CA ALA A 368 0.89 19.72 -14.89
C ALA A 368 0.58 18.43 -15.67
N ILE A 369 0.01 17.41 -15.00
CA ILE A 369 -0.42 16.18 -15.66
C ILE A 369 -1.50 16.47 -16.72
N ILE A 370 -2.53 17.23 -16.36
CA ILE A 370 -3.65 17.55 -17.26
C ILE A 370 -3.17 18.40 -18.44
N LEU A 371 -2.27 19.37 -18.26
CA LEU A 371 -1.69 20.20 -19.34
C LEU A 371 -0.79 19.39 -20.29
N SER A 372 -0.07 18.42 -19.75
CA SER A 372 0.78 17.55 -20.55
C SER A 372 -0.04 16.57 -21.42
N PHE A 373 -1.27 16.31 -20.99
CA PHE A 373 -2.31 15.63 -21.76
C PHE A 373 -3.14 16.70 -22.50
N PRO A 374 -3.83 16.42 -23.61
CA PRO A 374 -4.73 17.43 -24.17
C PRO A 374 -5.91 17.62 -23.19
N PRO A 375 -6.08 18.80 -22.55
CA PRO A 375 -7.03 18.96 -21.44
C PRO A 375 -8.44 18.54 -21.85
N LYS A 376 -8.88 18.95 -23.05
CA LYS A 376 -10.17 18.60 -23.68
C LYS A 376 -10.50 17.10 -23.75
N HIS A 377 -9.52 16.21 -23.65
CA HIS A 377 -9.75 14.77 -23.63
C HIS A 377 -9.88 14.22 -22.20
N VAL A 378 -9.52 14.97 -21.16
CA VAL A 378 -9.73 14.57 -19.77
C VAL A 378 -11.16 14.89 -19.38
N ILE A 379 -11.90 13.90 -18.89
CA ILE A 379 -13.28 14.04 -18.42
C ILE A 379 -13.38 13.93 -16.90
N GLY A 380 -12.41 13.28 -16.26
CA GLY A 380 -12.41 13.14 -14.81
C GLY A 380 -11.06 12.74 -14.24
N PHE A 381 -10.98 12.83 -12.91
CA PHE A 381 -9.82 12.49 -12.13
C PHE A 381 -10.27 11.63 -10.94
N SER A 382 -9.60 10.51 -10.67
CA SER A 382 -9.95 9.65 -9.56
C SER A 382 -8.74 9.28 -8.70
N THR A 383 -8.86 9.51 -7.40
CA THR A 383 -7.82 9.30 -6.38
C THR A 383 -8.42 8.67 -5.14
N ASP A 384 -7.59 8.17 -4.23
CA ASP A 384 -7.99 7.89 -2.85
C ASP A 384 -8.62 9.12 -2.16
N TYR A 385 -9.43 8.85 -1.13
CA TYR A 385 -10.23 9.83 -0.41
C TYR A 385 -9.39 10.48 0.70
N ALA A 386 -8.25 11.06 0.35
CA ALA A 386 -7.41 11.77 1.32
C ALA A 386 -7.75 13.27 1.36
N CYS A 387 -7.64 13.88 2.54
CA CYS A 387 -8.06 15.27 2.76
C CYS A 387 -7.36 16.29 1.84
N ASN A 388 -6.08 16.07 1.52
CA ASN A 388 -5.31 16.91 0.60
C ASN A 388 -5.81 16.78 -0.85
N TYR A 389 -6.23 15.59 -1.28
CA TYR A 389 -6.86 15.39 -2.59
C TYR A 389 -8.24 16.01 -2.67
N THR A 390 -9.06 15.90 -1.61
CA THR A 390 -10.36 16.57 -1.55
C THR A 390 -10.21 18.09 -1.61
N ALA A 391 -9.23 18.65 -0.90
CA ALA A 391 -8.95 20.09 -0.94
C ALA A 391 -8.45 20.54 -2.33
N ALA A 392 -7.55 19.78 -2.96
CA ALA A 392 -7.10 20.06 -4.33
C ALA A 392 -8.24 19.95 -5.35
N ALA A 393 -9.13 18.97 -5.20
CA ALA A 393 -10.32 18.79 -6.03
C ALA A 393 -11.28 19.98 -5.93
N ARG A 394 -11.54 20.49 -4.72
CA ARG A 394 -12.34 21.71 -4.51
C ARG A 394 -11.72 22.91 -5.23
N ARG A 395 -10.39 23.04 -5.19
CA ARG A 395 -9.66 24.10 -5.90
C ARG A 395 -9.79 23.96 -7.42
N PHE A 396 -9.77 22.73 -7.96
CA PHE A 396 -10.06 22.46 -9.37
C PHE A 396 -11.49 22.84 -9.78
N ALA A 397 -12.48 22.58 -8.91
CA ALA A 397 -13.87 22.91 -9.18
C ALA A 397 -14.14 24.42 -9.28
N THR A 398 -13.26 25.24 -8.70
CA THR A 398 -13.31 26.72 -8.77
C THR A 398 -12.21 27.31 -9.65
N ASP A 399 -11.55 26.49 -10.48
CA ASP A 399 -10.43 26.93 -11.31
C ASP A 399 -10.86 28.02 -12.30
N PRO A 400 -10.08 29.11 -12.47
CA PRO A 400 -10.42 30.17 -13.42
C PRO A 400 -10.50 29.67 -14.87
N GLU A 401 -9.73 28.64 -15.25
CA GLU A 401 -9.77 28.11 -16.61
C GLU A 401 -10.93 27.10 -16.78
N PRO A 402 -11.82 27.31 -17.78
CA PRO A 402 -12.98 26.44 -17.98
C PRO A 402 -12.61 25.00 -18.31
N ASP A 403 -11.44 24.79 -18.94
CA ASP A 403 -10.95 23.47 -19.30
C ASP A 403 -10.55 22.59 -18.10
N PHE A 404 -10.17 23.20 -16.98
CA PHE A 404 -9.94 22.51 -15.71
C PHE A 404 -11.24 22.36 -14.92
N ARG A 405 -12.06 23.42 -14.88
CA ARG A 405 -13.31 23.43 -14.11
C ARG A 405 -14.29 22.34 -14.53
N ARG A 406 -14.31 21.97 -15.81
CA ARG A 406 -15.17 20.89 -16.34
C ARG A 406 -14.73 19.47 -15.94
N ILE A 407 -13.54 19.29 -15.37
CA ILE A 407 -13.00 17.96 -15.03
C ILE A 407 -13.55 17.55 -13.66
N THR A 408 -14.36 16.49 -13.63
CA THR A 408 -14.95 15.99 -12.38
C THR A 408 -13.93 15.18 -11.59
N TRP A 409 -13.75 15.50 -10.31
CA TRP A 409 -13.05 14.62 -9.38
C TRP A 409 -13.98 13.58 -8.78
N LEU A 410 -13.53 12.32 -8.74
CA LEU A 410 -14.25 11.17 -8.22
C LEU A 410 -13.41 10.46 -7.15
N PRO A 411 -13.92 10.26 -5.93
CA PRO A 411 -13.21 9.44 -4.96
C PRO A 411 -13.13 8.00 -5.45
N CYS A 412 -12.01 7.34 -5.20
CA CYS A 412 -11.78 5.97 -5.59
C CYS A 412 -12.75 5.05 -4.86
N SER A 413 -13.65 4.41 -5.59
CA SER A 413 -14.72 3.58 -5.02
C SER A 413 -14.20 2.37 -4.24
N THR A 414 -13.07 1.78 -4.66
CA THR A 414 -12.42 0.68 -3.91
C THR A 414 -11.89 1.15 -2.57
N HIS A 415 -11.31 2.36 -2.54
CA HIS A 415 -10.85 2.98 -1.29
C HIS A 415 -12.04 3.35 -0.40
N VAL A 416 -13.11 3.93 -0.95
CA VAL A 416 -14.35 4.23 -0.20
C VAL A 416 -14.95 2.95 0.40
N CYS A 417 -15.04 1.85 -0.35
CA CYS A 417 -15.51 0.56 0.19
C CYS A 417 -14.62 0.06 1.33
N ASN A 418 -13.30 0.24 1.22
CA ASN A 418 -12.38 -0.12 2.30
C ASN A 418 -12.58 0.76 3.55
N LEU A 419 -12.89 2.05 3.39
CA LEU A 419 -13.27 2.93 4.50
C LEU A 419 -14.63 2.55 5.11
N MET A 420 -15.63 2.17 4.30
CA MET A 420 -16.90 1.65 4.82
C MET A 420 -16.69 0.38 5.66
N LEU A 421 -15.83 -0.54 5.21
CA LEU A 421 -15.43 -1.70 6.01
C LEU A 421 -14.69 -1.28 7.28
N SER A 422 -13.80 -0.26 7.21
CA SER A 422 -13.17 0.32 8.39
C SER A 422 -14.21 0.74 9.42
N ASP A 423 -15.15 1.61 9.03
CA ASP A 423 -16.17 2.15 9.93
C ASP A 423 -17.04 1.06 10.56
N ILE A 424 -17.44 0.04 9.78
CA ILE A 424 -18.15 -1.13 10.32
C ILE A 424 -17.30 -1.82 11.40
N THR A 425 -16.00 -2.01 11.15
CA THR A 425 -15.12 -2.75 12.06
C THR A 425 -14.65 -1.94 13.28
N THR A 426 -14.66 -0.61 13.21
CA THR A 426 -14.09 0.27 14.25
C THR A 426 -15.15 1.02 15.05
N ARG A 427 -16.24 1.47 14.41
CA ARG A 427 -17.29 2.26 15.05
C ARG A 427 -18.41 1.41 15.64
N VAL A 428 -18.66 0.22 15.10
CA VAL A 428 -19.68 -0.70 15.63
C VAL A 428 -19.07 -1.54 16.76
N VAL A 429 -19.43 -1.21 18.01
CA VAL A 429 -18.80 -1.75 19.23
C VAL A 429 -18.78 -3.28 19.25
N TRP A 430 -19.92 -3.93 19.01
CA TRP A 430 -20.02 -5.39 19.08
C TRP A 430 -19.23 -6.11 17.97
N VAL A 431 -19.13 -5.50 16.78
CA VAL A 431 -18.31 -6.00 15.66
C VAL A 431 -16.83 -5.90 16.04
N LYS A 432 -16.41 -4.73 16.53
CA LYS A 432 -15.03 -4.48 16.99
C LYS A 432 -14.61 -5.50 18.05
N GLU A 433 -15.44 -5.74 19.06
CA GLU A 433 -15.17 -6.73 20.11
C GLU A 433 -15.03 -8.15 19.54
N THR A 434 -15.92 -8.53 18.62
CA THR A 434 -15.89 -9.86 17.99
C THR A 434 -14.61 -10.05 17.17
N ILE A 435 -14.20 -9.03 16.41
CA ILE A 435 -12.94 -9.04 15.64
C ILE A 435 -11.72 -9.14 16.56
N ILE A 436 -11.69 -8.43 17.69
CA ILE A 436 -10.58 -8.52 18.65
C ILE A 436 -10.45 -9.95 19.18
N ARG A 437 -11.57 -10.57 19.57
CA ARG A 437 -11.57 -11.97 20.05
C ARG A 437 -11.17 -12.95 18.95
N ALA A 438 -11.70 -12.78 17.74
CA ALA A 438 -11.36 -13.61 16.59
C ALA A 438 -9.85 -13.52 16.24
N ARG A 439 -9.28 -12.30 16.24
CA ARG A 439 -7.84 -12.09 16.03
C ARG A 439 -7.01 -12.76 17.12
N ALA A 440 -7.39 -12.61 18.39
CA ALA A 440 -6.68 -13.24 19.51
C ALA A 440 -6.69 -14.77 19.39
N LEU A 441 -7.84 -15.37 19.05
CA LEU A 441 -7.96 -16.82 18.81
C LEU A 441 -7.05 -17.27 17.65
N VAL A 442 -7.16 -16.62 16.48
CA VAL A 442 -6.36 -16.96 15.30
C VAL A 442 -4.87 -16.85 15.58
N ARG A 443 -4.43 -15.74 16.19
CA ARG A 443 -3.03 -15.55 16.57
C ARG A 443 -2.56 -16.62 17.55
N PHE A 444 -3.37 -16.96 18.56
CA PHE A 444 -2.99 -17.98 19.51
C PHE A 444 -2.73 -19.33 18.83
N ILE A 445 -3.63 -19.76 17.94
CA ILE A 445 -3.49 -21.05 17.23
C ILE A 445 -2.28 -21.04 16.29
N ILE A 446 -1.99 -19.93 15.61
CA ILE A 446 -0.88 -19.84 14.65
C ILE A 446 0.47 -19.72 15.37
N SER A 447 0.57 -18.88 16.40
CA SER A 447 1.84 -18.53 17.06
C SER A 447 2.34 -19.61 18.02
N HIS A 448 1.46 -20.44 18.60
CA HIS A 448 1.87 -21.49 19.53
C HIS A 448 2.12 -22.80 18.79
N GLY A 449 3.39 -23.23 18.71
CA GLY A 449 3.80 -24.39 17.92
C GLY A 449 3.01 -25.67 18.20
N ALA A 450 2.71 -25.95 19.47
CA ALA A 450 1.90 -27.12 19.85
C ALA A 450 0.43 -27.01 19.39
N ALA A 451 -0.18 -25.83 19.55
CA ALA A 451 -1.54 -25.55 19.09
C ALA A 451 -1.63 -25.65 17.56
N HIS A 452 -0.69 -25.01 16.86
CA HIS A 452 -0.60 -25.02 15.41
C HIS A 452 -0.40 -26.45 14.87
N THR A 453 0.46 -27.24 15.52
CA THR A 453 0.70 -28.63 15.14
C THR A 453 -0.56 -29.49 15.33
N LEU A 454 -1.28 -29.32 16.43
CA LEU A 454 -2.54 -30.01 16.65
C LEU A 454 -3.59 -29.59 15.61
N PHE A 455 -3.69 -28.30 15.30
CA PHE A 455 -4.58 -27.79 14.25
C PHE A 455 -4.27 -28.39 12.88
N ARG A 456 -2.98 -28.48 12.50
CA ARG A 456 -2.58 -29.11 11.24
C ARG A 456 -2.82 -30.62 11.20
N LYS A 457 -2.82 -31.31 12.34
CA LYS A 457 -3.17 -32.74 12.41
C LYS A 457 -4.65 -32.98 12.15
N VAL A 458 -5.53 -32.14 12.70
CA VAL A 458 -6.98 -32.25 12.50
C VAL A 458 -7.43 -31.67 11.15
N GLY A 459 -6.66 -30.77 10.55
CA GLY A 459 -6.96 -30.11 9.28
C GLY A 459 -5.73 -29.93 8.37
N PRO A 460 -5.20 -30.99 7.74
CA PRO A 460 -3.95 -30.93 6.97
C PRO A 460 -4.00 -30.04 5.72
N HIS A 461 -5.20 -29.81 5.16
CA HIS A 461 -5.43 -28.95 4.00
C HIS A 461 -6.02 -27.59 4.35
N VAL A 462 -6.04 -27.24 5.63
CA VAL A 462 -6.80 -26.11 6.16
C VAL A 462 -5.83 -25.10 6.75
N GLN A 463 -5.83 -23.87 6.22
CA GLN A 463 -5.04 -22.77 6.76
C GLN A 463 -5.94 -21.74 7.44
N LEU A 464 -5.51 -21.27 8.61
CA LEU A 464 -6.01 -20.04 9.20
C LEU A 464 -5.23 -18.88 8.58
N VAL A 465 -5.97 -17.84 8.18
CA VAL A 465 -5.37 -16.65 7.58
C VAL A 465 -5.27 -15.59 8.66
N GLU A 466 -4.04 -15.19 8.99
CA GLU A 466 -3.81 -13.98 9.78
C GLU A 466 -4.07 -12.75 8.87
N PRO A 467 -4.86 -11.77 9.31
CA PRO A 467 -5.13 -10.59 8.50
C PRO A 467 -3.83 -9.79 8.31
N VAL A 468 -3.52 -9.44 7.07
CA VAL A 468 -2.50 -8.44 6.76
C VAL A 468 -3.10 -7.06 7.01
N GLU A 469 -2.39 -6.22 7.77
CA GLU A 469 -2.87 -4.93 8.28
C GLU A 469 -3.20 -3.89 7.20
N THR A 470 -2.80 -4.13 5.95
CA THR A 470 -2.86 -3.10 4.92
C THR A 470 -4.25 -2.86 4.31
N ARG A 471 -5.29 -3.67 4.61
CA ARG A 471 -6.67 -3.50 4.08
C ARG A 471 -7.73 -4.09 5.00
N PHE A 472 -8.83 -3.38 5.29
CA PHE A 472 -9.95 -3.88 6.13
C PHE A 472 -10.67 -5.10 5.52
N ALA A 473 -10.59 -5.27 4.20
CA ALA A 473 -11.02 -6.50 3.53
C ALA A 473 -10.31 -7.77 4.04
N SER A 474 -9.10 -7.66 4.61
CA SER A 474 -8.39 -8.81 5.20
C SER A 474 -9.10 -9.33 6.46
N VAL A 475 -9.79 -8.46 7.21
CA VAL A 475 -10.59 -8.86 8.37
C VAL A 475 -11.78 -9.71 7.95
N PHE A 476 -12.47 -9.33 6.88
CA PHE A 476 -13.55 -10.14 6.31
C PHE A 476 -13.06 -11.54 5.91
N LEU A 477 -11.90 -11.61 5.23
CA LEU A 477 -11.30 -12.88 4.84
C LEU A 477 -10.89 -13.72 6.05
N MET A 478 -10.32 -13.11 7.09
CA MET A 478 -9.99 -13.79 8.34
C MET A 478 -11.24 -14.38 9.00
N LEU A 479 -12.32 -13.60 9.15
CA LEU A 479 -13.57 -14.08 9.75
C LEU A 479 -14.21 -15.20 8.93
N THR A 480 -14.25 -15.06 7.60
CA THR A 480 -14.77 -16.10 6.70
C THR A 480 -13.93 -17.37 6.77
N CYS A 481 -12.59 -17.22 6.83
CA CYS A 481 -11.69 -18.34 7.06
C CYS A 481 -12.02 -18.97 8.41
N LEU A 482 -11.94 -18.22 9.51
CA LEU A 482 -12.19 -18.70 10.87
C LEU A 482 -13.52 -19.47 10.99
N LYS A 483 -14.62 -18.89 10.48
CA LYS A 483 -15.94 -19.55 10.47
C LYS A 483 -15.91 -20.88 9.73
N GLY A 484 -15.31 -20.93 8.55
CA GLY A 484 -15.16 -22.18 7.79
C GLY A 484 -14.21 -23.21 8.41
N ARG A 485 -13.54 -22.89 9.52
CA ARG A 485 -12.61 -23.77 10.24
C ARG A 485 -13.11 -24.13 11.64
N ARG A 486 -14.36 -23.79 11.95
CA ARG A 486 -14.99 -24.09 13.23
C ARG A 486 -14.90 -25.58 13.59
N ASP A 487 -15.30 -26.47 12.69
CA ASP A 487 -15.32 -27.92 12.95
C ASP A 487 -13.92 -28.48 13.26
N ALA A 488 -12.90 -27.98 12.55
CA ALA A 488 -11.50 -28.36 12.82
C ALA A 488 -11.05 -27.84 14.18
N LEU A 489 -11.39 -26.61 14.55
CA LEU A 489 -11.07 -26.03 15.87
C LEU A 489 -11.80 -26.78 17.00
N GLU A 490 -13.07 -27.12 16.81
CA GLU A 490 -13.83 -27.94 17.76
C GLU A 490 -13.23 -29.35 17.88
N SER A 491 -12.77 -29.95 16.78
CA SER A 491 -12.08 -31.25 16.76
C SER A 491 -10.78 -31.25 17.57
N MET A 492 -10.05 -30.12 17.62
CA MET A 492 -8.87 -30.00 18.49
C MET A 492 -9.21 -30.19 19.98
N LEU A 493 -10.44 -29.85 20.37
CA LEU A 493 -10.90 -29.92 21.75
C LEU A 493 -11.57 -31.25 22.12
N HIS A 494 -11.62 -32.21 21.18
CA HIS A 494 -12.14 -33.54 21.45
C HIS A 494 -11.08 -34.43 22.13
N GLY A 495 -11.55 -35.20 23.12
CA GLY A 495 -10.68 -36.01 23.97
C GLY A 495 -9.66 -35.17 24.76
N ASP A 496 -8.54 -35.79 25.10
CA ASP A 496 -7.51 -35.15 25.92
C ASP A 496 -6.44 -34.41 25.10
N ALA A 497 -6.57 -34.33 23.77
CA ALA A 497 -5.49 -33.87 22.89
C ALA A 497 -5.04 -32.43 23.20
N TRP A 498 -5.99 -31.51 23.43
CA TRP A 498 -5.72 -30.14 23.86
C TRP A 498 -5.22 -30.06 25.31
N ALA A 499 -5.79 -30.90 26.20
CA ALA A 499 -5.45 -30.91 27.62
C ALA A 499 -4.05 -31.47 27.90
N ARG A 500 -3.54 -32.36 27.04
CA ARG A 500 -2.20 -32.94 27.11
C ARG A 500 -1.10 -32.01 26.61
N ILE A 501 -1.44 -30.86 26.03
CA ILE A 501 -0.43 -29.87 25.63
C ILE A 501 0.20 -29.28 26.91
N PRO A 502 1.53 -29.38 27.09
CA PRO A 502 2.20 -28.81 28.25
C PRO A 502 2.32 -27.29 28.05
N TRP A 503 1.29 -26.55 28.45
CA TRP A 503 1.31 -25.09 28.39
C TRP A 503 2.24 -24.52 29.45
N ASP A 504 3.10 -23.59 29.04
CA ASP A 504 3.85 -22.76 29.99
C ASP A 504 2.88 -21.98 30.88
N ARG A 505 3.30 -21.68 32.12
CA ARG A 505 2.44 -21.02 33.13
C ARG A 505 1.79 -19.73 32.60
N ASP A 506 2.51 -18.97 31.80
CA ASP A 506 2.05 -17.69 31.24
C ASP A 506 0.97 -17.86 30.15
N HIS A 507 0.91 -19.03 29.51
CA HIS A 507 -0.03 -19.33 28.42
C HIS A 507 -1.26 -20.13 28.86
N VAL A 508 -1.27 -20.70 30.08
CA VAL A 508 -2.39 -21.52 30.60
C VAL A 508 -3.71 -20.75 30.58
N SER A 509 -3.71 -19.48 31.00
CA SER A 509 -4.91 -18.64 31.04
C SER A 509 -5.45 -18.36 29.63
N GLN A 510 -4.54 -18.07 28.68
CA GLN A 510 -4.88 -17.86 27.27
C GLN A 510 -5.41 -19.13 26.61
N ALA A 511 -4.79 -20.29 26.86
CA ALA A 511 -5.23 -21.58 26.35
C ALA A 511 -6.64 -21.94 26.84
N LYS A 512 -6.94 -21.70 28.14
CA LYS A 512 -8.28 -21.86 28.71
C LYS A 512 -9.30 -20.89 28.07
N TRP A 513 -8.89 -19.64 27.86
CA TRP A 513 -9.74 -18.66 27.19
C TRP A 513 -10.06 -19.09 25.76
N VAL A 514 -9.07 -19.52 24.97
CA VAL A 514 -9.26 -20.02 23.60
C VAL A 514 -10.19 -21.24 23.59
N GLN A 515 -9.99 -22.20 24.49
CA GLN A 515 -10.88 -23.35 24.63
C GLN A 515 -12.33 -22.92 24.88
N LYS A 516 -12.53 -21.93 25.76
CA LYS A 516 -13.87 -21.37 26.03
C LYS A 516 -14.44 -20.67 24.80
N GLN A 517 -13.66 -19.88 24.09
CA GLN A 517 -14.11 -19.18 22.87
C GLN A 517 -14.50 -20.13 21.74
N ILE A 518 -13.76 -21.21 21.52
CA ILE A 518 -14.10 -22.21 20.48
C ILE A 518 -15.45 -22.88 20.79
N ARG A 519 -15.79 -23.05 22.08
CA ARG A 519 -17.07 -23.64 22.51
C ARG A 519 -18.21 -22.63 22.64
N ASP A 520 -17.92 -21.34 22.49
CA ASP A 520 -18.88 -20.26 22.70
C ASP A 520 -19.78 -20.09 21.47
N GLY A 521 -21.02 -20.57 21.58
CA GLY A 521 -22.00 -20.46 20.51
C GLY A 521 -22.36 -19.01 20.15
N GLU A 522 -22.37 -18.11 21.14
CA GLU A 522 -22.66 -16.69 20.92
C GLU A 522 -21.53 -16.03 20.13
N PHE A 523 -20.27 -16.36 20.44
CA PHE A 523 -19.13 -15.89 19.66
C PHE A 523 -19.25 -16.27 18.18
N TRP A 524 -19.56 -17.54 17.88
CA TRP A 524 -19.72 -17.99 16.48
C TRP A 524 -20.90 -17.34 15.78
N GLN A 525 -21.98 -17.08 16.50
CA GLN A 525 -23.13 -16.35 15.97
C GLN A 525 -22.77 -14.90 15.63
N ARG A 526 -22.03 -14.21 16.51
CA ARG A 526 -21.53 -12.86 16.25
C ARG A 526 -20.57 -12.83 15.05
N VAL A 527 -19.64 -13.78 14.94
CA VAL A 527 -18.76 -13.94 13.76
C VAL A 527 -19.57 -14.12 12.49
N HIS A 528 -20.69 -14.87 12.54
CA HIS A 528 -21.57 -15.00 11.39
C HIS A 528 -22.24 -13.67 11.01
N TYR A 529 -22.74 -12.90 11.99
CA TYR A 529 -23.34 -11.61 11.74
C TYR A 529 -22.33 -10.58 11.21
N ASP A 530 -21.10 -10.56 11.73
CA ASP A 530 -20.02 -9.73 11.18
C ASP A 530 -19.83 -9.98 9.69
N ILE A 531 -19.75 -11.26 9.29
CA ILE A 531 -19.62 -11.65 7.88
C ILE A 531 -20.83 -11.17 7.07
N LEU A 532 -22.05 -11.31 7.58
CA LEU A 532 -23.26 -10.87 6.87
C LEU A 532 -23.27 -9.35 6.65
N VAL A 533 -22.94 -8.56 7.67
CA VAL A 533 -22.90 -7.09 7.60
C VAL A 533 -21.82 -6.62 6.62
N MET A 534 -20.64 -7.24 6.65
CA MET A 534 -19.51 -6.86 5.78
C MET A 534 -19.64 -7.39 4.35
N SER A 535 -20.47 -8.42 4.11
CA SER A 535 -20.55 -9.14 2.82
C SER A 535 -20.89 -8.26 1.62
N PRO A 536 -21.93 -7.39 1.65
CA PRO A 536 -22.28 -6.57 0.49
C PRO A 536 -21.14 -5.65 0.05
N VAL A 537 -20.50 -4.97 1.01
CA VAL A 537 -19.38 -4.05 0.75
C VAL A 537 -18.17 -4.81 0.22
N HIS A 538 -17.87 -5.98 0.81
CA HIS A 538 -16.77 -6.82 0.34
C HIS A 538 -17.04 -7.39 -1.07
N GLN A 539 -18.28 -7.77 -1.39
CA GLN A 539 -18.67 -8.24 -2.73
C GLN A 539 -18.52 -7.14 -3.77
N LEU A 540 -18.98 -5.92 -3.46
CA LEU A 540 -18.79 -4.76 -4.32
C LEU A 540 -17.30 -4.47 -4.55
N LEU A 541 -16.49 -4.45 -3.48
CA LEU A 541 -15.03 -4.30 -3.58
C LEU A 541 -14.41 -5.36 -4.49
N ARG A 542 -14.80 -6.64 -4.32
CA ARG A 542 -14.32 -7.75 -5.14
C ARG A 542 -14.77 -7.65 -6.60
N ARG A 543 -15.95 -7.10 -6.89
CA ARG A 543 -16.39 -6.84 -8.28
C ARG A 543 -15.49 -5.76 -8.89
N MET A 544 -15.29 -4.64 -8.20
CA MET A 544 -14.49 -3.52 -8.71
C MET A 544 -13.00 -3.87 -8.93
N ASP A 545 -12.42 -4.75 -8.11
CA ASP A 545 -11.01 -5.15 -8.23
C ASP A 545 -10.70 -6.06 -9.45
N ARG A 546 -11.72 -6.55 -10.17
CA ARG A 546 -11.54 -7.41 -11.35
C ARG A 546 -11.01 -6.68 -12.59
N GLY A 547 -10.89 -5.35 -12.53
CA GLY A 547 -10.48 -4.51 -13.66
C GLY A 547 -11.56 -4.38 -14.74
N GLY A 548 -11.40 -3.42 -15.64
CA GLY A 548 -12.36 -3.12 -16.71
C GLY A 548 -13.23 -1.89 -16.42
N MET A 549 -14.32 -1.74 -17.18
CA MET A 549 -15.28 -0.65 -17.01
C MET A 549 -16.26 -1.00 -15.89
N MET A 550 -15.97 -0.58 -14.66
CA MET A 550 -16.70 -1.01 -13.46
C MET A 550 -17.55 0.07 -12.80
N MET A 551 -17.61 1.29 -13.38
CA MET A 551 -18.35 2.40 -12.76
C MET A 551 -19.86 2.14 -12.65
N SER A 552 -20.47 1.40 -13.58
CA SER A 552 -21.90 1.05 -13.50
C SER A 552 -22.21 0.15 -12.31
N VAL A 553 -21.27 -0.70 -11.90
CA VAL A 553 -21.40 -1.65 -10.78
C VAL A 553 -21.60 -0.95 -9.44
N ILE A 554 -21.25 0.34 -9.33
CA ILE A 554 -21.49 1.12 -8.11
C ILE A 554 -22.99 1.39 -7.91
N TYR A 555 -23.74 1.48 -9.00
CA TYR A 555 -25.17 1.81 -8.99
C TYR A 555 -26.09 0.59 -9.10
N GLU A 556 -25.55 -0.56 -9.53
CA GLU A 556 -26.22 -1.88 -9.55
C GLU A 556 -26.15 -2.58 -8.19
#